data_AF-A0A524DQA9-F1
#
_entry.id   AF-A0A524DQA9-F1
#
_cell.length_a   1.000
_cell.length_b   1.000
_cell.length_c   1.000
_cell.angle_alpha   90.00
_cell.angle_beta   90.00
_cell.angle_gamma   90.00
#
_symmetry.space_group_name_H-M   'P 1'
#
loop_
_entity.id
_entity.type
_entity.pdbx_description
1 polymer ?
#
loop_
_entity_poly.entity_id
_entity_poly.type
_entity_poly.pdbx_seq_one_letter_code
_entity_poly.pdbx_strand_id
1 'polypeptide(L)'
;MNTGIQESGGTPPFASTTTGPGGEKIPGKIGVKQDLVTPFAFYGTKSLFLATANPAYPNDFMGKVADALKSNGSAFIQSYSDCMRGWRHAASDALAISKLATDCGYWPLYTIRIKEGVLKFSYYRGLDVNKEKFVEYLKSMGRFKHLFKPKFMEREIDEIIKLTEQRNTRLKKLIEAFGAEKPVDIYRINRKKLEPQEHLLPGHGLCPGCGAGMVLNQMATAAYAVSGTNMIYVNNTSCSEVSTSKDFVTSWKVPWVHHLFESGATIADAISTSYKILKSKGYYDGEVPYVIHIGGDGSTYDIGFQFLKAALIRTSSFVEMNEYLENQK
;
A
#
# COMPACT_ATOMS: atom_id res chain seq x y z
N MET A 1 0.22 -12.21 -6.72
CA MET A 1 1.37 -12.33 -7.67
C MET A 1 2.20 -13.59 -7.47
N ASN A 2 2.80 -13.78 -6.28
CA ASN A 2 3.75 -14.86 -5.95
C ASN A 2 3.29 -16.26 -6.36
N THR A 3 2.02 -16.56 -6.13
CA THR A 3 1.41 -17.86 -6.35
C THR A 3 1.09 -18.18 -7.81
N GLY A 4 1.44 -17.30 -8.76
CA GLY A 4 1.11 -17.49 -10.18
C GLY A 4 -0.04 -16.62 -10.68
N ILE A 5 -0.05 -15.33 -10.29
CA ILE A 5 -0.91 -14.29 -10.89
C ILE A 5 -2.42 -14.65 -10.87
N GLN A 6 -2.90 -15.14 -9.73
CA GLN A 6 -4.33 -15.38 -9.47
C GLN A 6 -5.12 -14.07 -9.33
N GLU A 7 -6.44 -14.19 -9.46
CA GLU A 7 -7.39 -13.15 -9.12
C GLU A 7 -7.43 -12.87 -7.61
N SER A 8 -7.57 -11.59 -7.23
CA SER A 8 -7.80 -11.14 -5.86
C SER A 8 -8.84 -10.01 -5.81
N GLY A 9 -9.24 -9.61 -4.60
CA GLY A 9 -10.05 -8.39 -4.39
C GLY A 9 -9.37 -7.13 -4.96
N GLY A 10 -8.04 -7.13 -5.06
CA GLY A 10 -7.25 -6.05 -5.63
C GLY A 10 -7.27 -5.97 -7.16
N THR A 11 -7.62 -7.06 -7.85
CA THR A 11 -7.61 -7.16 -9.32
C THR A 11 -8.67 -6.24 -9.96
N PRO A 12 -8.33 -5.48 -11.02
CA PRO A 12 -9.29 -4.66 -11.77
C PRO A 12 -10.34 -5.53 -12.49
N PRO A 13 -11.56 -5.02 -12.76
CA PRO A 13 -12.51 -5.68 -13.65
C PRO A 13 -11.86 -5.99 -15.00
N PHE A 14 -12.20 -7.15 -15.56
CA PHE A 14 -11.78 -7.65 -16.87
C PHE A 14 -10.27 -7.84 -17.06
N ALA A 15 -9.48 -7.76 -15.99
CA ALA A 15 -8.08 -8.15 -16.03
C ALA A 15 -7.96 -9.67 -16.18
N SER A 16 -7.11 -10.11 -17.10
CA SER A 16 -6.77 -11.52 -17.30
C SER A 16 -5.83 -12.00 -16.19
N THR A 17 -6.23 -13.03 -15.47
CA THR A 17 -5.46 -13.72 -14.42
C THR A 17 -5.46 -15.23 -14.67
N THR A 18 -4.74 -16.02 -13.87
CA THR A 18 -4.74 -17.49 -14.03
C THR A 18 -6.06 -18.13 -13.62
N THR A 19 -6.75 -17.57 -12.63
CA THR A 19 -8.07 -18.06 -12.16
C THR A 19 -9.25 -17.33 -12.80
N GLY A 20 -9.02 -16.18 -13.44
CA GLY A 20 -9.99 -15.44 -14.25
C GLY A 20 -9.40 -15.12 -15.63
N PRO A 21 -9.29 -16.10 -16.54
CA PRO A 21 -8.65 -15.90 -17.84
C PRO A 21 -9.51 -15.02 -18.75
N GLY A 22 -8.91 -13.95 -19.27
CA GLY A 22 -9.54 -13.06 -20.23
C GLY A 22 -9.54 -13.59 -21.67
N GLY A 23 -10.69 -13.52 -22.33
CA GLY A 23 -10.92 -13.91 -23.73
C GLY A 23 -12.32 -13.50 -24.23
N GLU A 24 -12.72 -13.97 -25.41
CA GLU A 24 -13.99 -13.55 -26.04
C GLU A 24 -15.24 -14.00 -25.29
N LYS A 25 -15.21 -15.18 -24.65
CA LYS A 25 -16.35 -15.71 -23.89
C LYS A 25 -16.45 -15.16 -22.48
N ILE A 26 -15.30 -14.91 -21.84
CA ILE A 26 -15.19 -14.40 -20.47
C ILE A 26 -14.18 -13.26 -20.50
N PRO A 27 -14.58 -12.01 -20.24
CA PRO A 27 -13.71 -10.85 -20.37
C PRO A 27 -12.60 -10.77 -19.30
N GLY A 28 -12.35 -11.81 -18.52
CA GLY A 28 -11.45 -11.83 -17.37
C GLY A 28 -12.23 -11.74 -16.07
N LYS A 29 -11.67 -11.08 -15.05
CA LYS A 29 -12.35 -10.86 -13.77
C LYS A 29 -13.72 -10.20 -13.95
N ILE A 30 -14.81 -10.84 -13.52
CA ILE A 30 -16.16 -10.26 -13.59
C ILE A 30 -16.42 -9.31 -12.41
N GLY A 31 -15.82 -9.57 -11.24
CA GLY A 31 -16.04 -8.78 -10.04
C GLY A 31 -15.40 -7.38 -10.10
N VAL A 32 -15.84 -6.50 -9.20
CA VAL A 32 -15.23 -5.17 -9.04
C VAL A 32 -13.90 -5.25 -8.29
N LYS A 33 -13.07 -4.22 -8.47
CA LYS A 33 -11.93 -3.98 -7.60
C LYS A 33 -12.42 -3.44 -6.26
N GLN A 34 -12.00 -4.04 -5.16
CA GLN A 34 -12.31 -3.56 -3.82
C GLN A 34 -11.49 -2.29 -3.50
N ASP A 35 -12.12 -1.37 -2.77
CA ASP A 35 -11.47 -0.21 -2.15
C ASP A 35 -11.18 -0.53 -0.68
N LEU A 36 -9.93 -0.37 -0.23
CA LEU A 36 -9.54 -0.70 1.16
C LEU A 36 -9.35 0.54 2.06
N VAL A 37 -8.68 1.57 1.54
CA VAL A 37 -8.25 2.72 2.35
C VAL A 37 -9.43 3.48 2.95
N THR A 38 -10.42 3.84 2.13
CA THR A 38 -11.54 4.67 2.60
C THR A 38 -12.41 3.97 3.65
N PRO A 39 -12.82 2.69 3.48
CA PRO A 39 -13.58 1.98 4.52
C PRO A 39 -12.91 1.91 5.89
N PHE A 40 -11.58 1.79 5.94
CA PHE A 40 -10.83 1.76 7.21
C PHE A 40 -11.01 3.03 8.04
N ALA A 41 -11.31 4.16 7.39
CA ALA A 41 -11.53 5.43 8.08
C ALA A 41 -12.82 5.46 8.93
N PHE A 42 -13.75 4.54 8.69
CA PHE A 42 -15.09 4.53 9.29
C PHE A 42 -15.27 3.43 10.35
N TYR A 43 -14.17 2.87 10.87
CA TYR A 43 -14.21 1.83 11.90
C TYR A 43 -14.17 2.36 13.35
N GLY A 44 -14.36 3.67 13.56
CA GLY A 44 -14.52 4.26 14.89
C GLY A 44 -13.23 4.43 15.70
N THR A 45 -12.08 4.54 15.02
CA THR A 45 -10.76 4.72 15.66
C THR A 45 -10.54 6.16 16.10
N LYS A 46 -9.80 6.41 17.19
CA LYS A 46 -9.42 7.79 17.58
C LYS A 46 -8.20 8.34 16.85
N SER A 47 -7.23 7.48 16.51
CA SER A 47 -5.96 7.88 15.91
C SER A 47 -5.53 6.90 14.82
N LEU A 48 -5.54 7.35 13.57
CA LEU A 48 -5.22 6.51 12.41
C LEU A 48 -4.72 7.35 11.24
N PHE A 49 -3.65 6.89 10.57
CA PHE A 49 -3.19 7.45 9.31
C PHE A 49 -3.46 6.48 8.17
N LEU A 50 -4.17 6.91 7.14
CA LEU A 50 -4.43 6.09 5.95
C LEU A 50 -3.96 6.84 4.71
N ALA A 51 -3.38 6.15 3.75
CA ALA A 51 -3.04 6.77 2.48
C ALA A 51 -3.06 5.79 1.31
N THR A 52 -3.31 6.32 0.12
CA THR A 52 -2.89 5.68 -1.12
C THR A 52 -1.58 6.30 -1.58
N ALA A 53 -0.69 5.50 -2.15
CA ALA A 53 0.59 5.96 -2.67
C ALA A 53 0.93 5.29 -3.99
N ASN A 54 1.90 5.86 -4.71
CA ASN A 54 2.44 5.29 -5.93
C ASN A 54 3.93 5.63 -6.01
N PRO A 55 4.84 4.64 -6.14
CA PRO A 55 6.28 4.87 -6.13
C PRO A 55 6.78 5.66 -7.35
N ALA A 56 5.94 5.87 -8.38
CA ALA A 56 6.22 6.83 -9.45
C ALA A 56 6.23 8.31 -8.97
N TYR A 57 5.72 8.57 -7.77
CA TYR A 57 5.72 9.86 -7.08
C TYR A 57 6.54 9.77 -5.79
N PRO A 58 7.88 9.69 -5.88
CA PRO A 58 8.72 9.30 -4.75
C PRO A 58 8.66 10.28 -3.57
N ASN A 59 8.50 11.58 -3.84
CA ASN A 59 8.37 12.57 -2.76
C ASN A 59 7.06 12.36 -1.97
N ASP A 60 5.95 12.07 -2.67
CA ASP A 60 4.65 11.78 -2.03
C ASP A 60 4.71 10.47 -1.25
N PHE A 61 5.21 9.39 -1.86
CA PHE A 61 5.24 8.09 -1.18
C PHE A 61 6.16 8.09 0.04
N MET A 62 7.42 8.53 -0.09
CA MET A 62 8.35 8.60 1.03
C MET A 62 7.86 9.56 2.12
N GLY A 63 7.21 10.66 1.72
CA GLY A 63 6.65 11.63 2.67
C GLY A 63 5.54 11.01 3.51
N LYS A 64 4.61 10.29 2.87
CA LYS A 64 3.54 9.53 3.55
C LYS A 64 4.10 8.46 4.48
N VAL A 65 5.17 7.75 4.08
CA VAL A 65 5.83 6.77 4.97
C VAL A 65 6.42 7.47 6.20
N ALA A 66 7.14 8.57 6.01
CA ALA A 66 7.72 9.32 7.12
C ALA A 66 6.66 9.91 8.06
N ASP A 67 5.51 10.31 7.51
CA ASP A 67 4.39 10.84 8.28
C ASP A 67 3.64 9.74 9.05
N ALA A 68 3.36 8.61 8.39
CA ALA A 68 2.79 7.43 9.02
C ALA A 68 3.61 6.99 10.24
N LEU A 69 4.94 6.95 10.13
CA LEU A 69 5.83 6.61 11.24
C LEU A 69 5.80 7.63 12.38
N LYS A 70 5.45 8.90 12.12
CA LYS A 70 5.34 9.96 13.13
C LYS A 70 3.94 10.10 13.72
N SER A 71 2.98 9.29 13.27
CA SER A 71 1.62 9.35 13.76
C SER A 71 1.50 8.67 15.14
N ASN A 72 0.72 9.26 16.05
CA ASN A 72 0.45 8.71 17.39
C ASN A 72 -0.58 7.57 17.33
N GLY A 73 -0.47 6.64 16.39
CA GLY A 73 -1.45 5.59 16.18
C GLY A 73 -0.96 4.60 15.14
N SER A 74 -1.86 3.78 14.63
CA SER A 74 -1.54 2.91 13.52
C SER A 74 -1.64 3.63 12.19
N ALA A 75 -0.95 3.08 11.19
CA ALA A 75 -0.97 3.61 9.86
C ALA A 75 -1.15 2.51 8.81
N PHE A 76 -1.83 2.83 7.72
CA PHE A 76 -1.98 1.96 6.56
C PHE A 76 -1.72 2.73 5.28
N ILE A 77 -0.73 2.30 4.51
CA ILE A 77 -0.43 2.86 3.19
C ILE A 77 -0.68 1.79 2.13
N GLN A 78 -1.65 2.03 1.27
CA GLN A 78 -1.87 1.22 0.09
C GLN A 78 -1.04 1.77 -1.08
N SER A 79 0.07 1.11 -1.38
CA SER A 79 0.95 1.53 -2.47
C SER A 79 0.66 0.79 -3.76
N TYR A 80 0.61 1.51 -4.88
CA TYR A 80 0.57 0.92 -6.22
C TYR A 80 1.88 0.18 -6.48
N SER A 81 1.79 -1.11 -6.83
CA SER A 81 2.95 -1.95 -7.06
C SER A 81 2.82 -2.66 -8.40
N ASP A 82 3.50 -2.09 -9.39
CA ASP A 82 3.58 -2.63 -10.73
C ASP A 82 4.28 -3.99 -10.80
N CYS A 83 3.80 -4.87 -11.69
CA CYS A 83 4.32 -6.22 -11.86
C CYS A 83 4.46 -6.57 -13.34
N MET A 84 5.65 -6.37 -13.90
CA MET A 84 5.99 -6.71 -15.29
C MET A 84 5.55 -8.11 -15.73
N ARG A 85 5.72 -9.11 -14.85
CA ARG A 85 5.36 -10.51 -15.14
C ARG A 85 3.84 -10.71 -15.17
N GLY A 86 3.15 -10.20 -14.16
CA GLY A 86 1.70 -10.36 -14.03
C GLY A 86 0.91 -9.50 -15.00
N TRP A 87 1.39 -8.30 -15.27
CA TRP A 87 0.70 -7.31 -16.11
C TRP A 87 1.18 -7.35 -17.56
N ARG A 88 2.25 -8.12 -17.83
CA ARG A 88 2.76 -8.47 -19.16
C ARG A 88 3.19 -7.22 -19.95
N HIS A 89 4.18 -6.52 -19.42
CA HIS A 89 4.88 -5.41 -20.07
C HIS A 89 6.40 -5.51 -19.83
N ALA A 90 7.20 -4.71 -20.50
CA ALA A 90 8.65 -4.73 -20.32
C ALA A 90 9.07 -4.05 -19.00
N ALA A 91 10.22 -4.44 -18.47
CA ALA A 91 10.80 -3.86 -17.25
C ALA A 91 11.03 -2.33 -17.37
N SER A 92 11.41 -1.86 -18.56
CA SER A 92 11.63 -0.43 -18.87
C SER A 92 10.36 0.41 -18.73
N ASP A 93 9.19 -0.21 -18.90
CA ASP A 93 7.92 0.51 -18.99
C ASP A 93 7.27 0.69 -17.60
N ALA A 94 7.78 -0.01 -16.59
CA ALA A 94 7.21 -0.08 -15.24
C ALA A 94 6.93 1.30 -14.62
N LEU A 95 7.90 2.22 -14.70
CA LEU A 95 7.74 3.57 -14.17
C LEU A 95 6.68 4.37 -14.94
N ALA A 96 6.68 4.26 -16.28
CA ALA A 96 5.73 4.96 -17.13
C ALA A 96 4.29 4.47 -16.88
N ILE A 97 4.09 3.16 -16.81
CA ILE A 97 2.79 2.53 -16.51
C ILE A 97 2.32 2.92 -15.11
N SER A 98 3.20 2.88 -14.11
CA SER A 98 2.90 3.31 -12.75
C SER A 98 2.47 4.77 -12.71
N LYS A 99 3.19 5.66 -13.41
CA LYS A 99 2.85 7.07 -13.50
C LYS A 99 1.49 7.28 -14.19
N LEU A 100 1.27 6.57 -15.28
CA LEU A 100 0.06 6.65 -16.10
C LEU A 100 -1.18 6.23 -15.31
N ALA A 101 -1.08 5.22 -14.43
CA ALA A 101 -2.17 4.81 -13.54
C ALA A 101 -2.72 5.96 -12.69
N THR A 102 -1.85 6.86 -12.19
CA THR A 102 -2.30 8.05 -11.46
C THR A 102 -2.70 9.18 -12.42
N ASP A 103 -1.97 9.38 -13.52
CA ASP A 103 -2.23 10.46 -14.49
C ASP A 103 -3.54 10.30 -15.27
N CYS A 104 -4.04 9.07 -15.43
CA CYS A 104 -5.33 8.80 -16.05
C CYS A 104 -6.51 8.80 -15.05
N GLY A 105 -6.24 8.91 -13.75
CA GLY A 105 -7.25 8.89 -12.69
C GLY A 105 -7.58 7.49 -12.12
N TYR A 106 -6.90 6.44 -12.57
CA TYR A 106 -7.13 5.07 -12.08
C TYR A 106 -6.66 4.87 -10.62
N TRP A 107 -5.56 5.50 -10.22
CA TRP A 107 -4.98 5.40 -8.88
C TRP A 107 -4.77 6.78 -8.25
N PRO A 108 -5.78 7.35 -7.56
CA PRO A 108 -5.67 8.63 -6.88
C PRO A 108 -4.70 8.56 -5.70
N LEU A 109 -4.01 9.66 -5.44
CA LEU A 109 -3.10 9.84 -4.30
C LEU A 109 -3.76 10.75 -3.27
N TYR A 110 -4.10 10.19 -2.11
CA TYR A 110 -4.74 10.91 -1.02
C TYR A 110 -4.32 10.35 0.34
N THR A 111 -4.61 11.12 1.38
CA THR A 111 -4.35 10.81 2.79
C THR A 111 -5.65 11.02 3.56
N ILE A 112 -5.87 10.20 4.57
CA ILE A 112 -6.90 10.36 5.58
C ILE A 112 -6.21 10.37 6.95
N ARG A 113 -6.50 11.37 7.77
CA ARG A 113 -6.00 11.45 9.15
C ARG A 113 -7.18 11.45 10.09
N ILE A 114 -7.09 10.61 11.12
CA ILE A 114 -8.03 10.62 12.23
C ILE A 114 -7.26 11.06 13.46
N LYS A 115 -7.74 12.11 14.13
CA LYS A 115 -7.19 12.63 15.39
C LYS A 115 -8.35 12.92 16.33
N GLU A 116 -8.32 12.38 17.55
CA GLU A 116 -9.43 12.45 18.50
C GLU A 116 -10.78 12.05 17.87
N GLY A 117 -10.76 11.04 17.00
CA GLY A 117 -11.93 10.57 16.25
C GLY A 117 -12.39 11.50 15.11
N VAL A 118 -11.77 12.68 14.94
CA VAL A 118 -12.08 13.61 13.86
C VAL A 118 -11.34 13.22 12.60
N LEU A 119 -12.12 12.89 11.58
CA LEU A 119 -11.68 12.49 10.25
C LEU A 119 -11.34 13.70 9.38
N LYS A 120 -10.17 13.70 8.75
CA LYS A 120 -9.76 14.72 7.78
C LYS A 120 -9.13 14.12 6.53
N PHE A 121 -9.72 14.42 5.38
CA PHE A 121 -9.14 14.05 4.08
C PHE A 121 -8.18 15.11 3.57
N SER A 122 -7.16 14.66 2.84
CA SER A 122 -6.36 15.49 1.96
C SER A 122 -6.03 14.73 0.68
N TYR A 123 -5.82 15.46 -0.42
CA TYR A 123 -5.61 14.89 -1.74
C TYR A 123 -4.38 15.51 -2.39
N TYR A 124 -3.69 14.78 -3.25
CA TYR A 124 -2.60 15.33 -4.05
C TYR A 124 -2.96 15.37 -5.54
N ARG A 125 -3.19 14.20 -6.16
CA ARG A 125 -3.46 14.11 -7.61
C ARG A 125 -4.14 12.79 -8.03
N GLY A 126 -4.71 12.77 -9.23
CA GLY A 126 -5.27 11.56 -9.85
C GLY A 126 -6.75 11.28 -9.54
N LEU A 127 -7.54 12.29 -9.20
CA LEU A 127 -9.00 12.15 -9.05
C LEU A 127 -9.78 12.34 -10.35
N ASP A 128 -9.28 13.18 -11.27
CA ASP A 128 -9.94 13.41 -12.55
C ASP A 128 -9.57 12.30 -13.54
N VAL A 129 -10.59 11.70 -14.15
CA VAL A 129 -10.39 10.64 -15.13
C VAL A 129 -10.13 11.25 -16.49
N ASN A 130 -8.99 10.93 -17.08
CA ASN A 130 -8.68 11.24 -18.47
C ASN A 130 -8.84 9.96 -19.29
N LYS A 131 -9.92 9.88 -20.08
CA LYS A 131 -10.30 8.66 -20.82
C LYS A 131 -9.25 8.23 -21.84
N GLU A 132 -8.63 9.16 -22.55
CA GLU A 132 -7.59 8.86 -23.54
C GLU A 132 -6.37 8.19 -22.88
N LYS A 133 -5.85 8.80 -21.81
CA LYS A 133 -4.75 8.24 -21.01
C LYS A 133 -5.16 6.94 -20.32
N PHE A 134 -6.44 6.77 -19.99
CA PHE A 134 -6.94 5.55 -19.39
C PHE A 134 -6.91 4.40 -20.39
N VAL A 135 -7.33 4.65 -21.63
CA VAL A 135 -7.22 3.66 -22.72
C VAL A 135 -5.76 3.33 -23.01
N GLU A 136 -4.86 4.33 -23.02
CA GLU A 136 -3.41 4.12 -23.12
C GLU A 136 -2.88 3.23 -21.98
N TYR A 137 -3.31 3.49 -20.74
CA TYR A 137 -2.98 2.69 -19.57
C TYR A 137 -3.40 1.24 -19.74
N LEU A 138 -4.64 0.97 -20.17
CA LEU A 138 -5.08 -0.40 -20.42
C LEU A 138 -4.27 -1.07 -21.54
N LYS A 139 -4.00 -0.37 -22.65
CA LYS A 139 -3.21 -0.89 -23.78
C LYS A 139 -1.76 -1.21 -23.40
N SER A 140 -1.20 -0.48 -22.44
CA SER A 140 0.18 -0.67 -21.98
C SER A 140 0.42 -2.00 -21.26
N MET A 141 -0.64 -2.72 -20.86
CA MET A 141 -0.54 -3.95 -20.11
C MET A 141 -1.15 -5.14 -20.86
N GLY A 142 -0.35 -6.18 -21.14
CA GLY A 142 -0.83 -7.38 -21.83
C GLY A 142 -1.92 -8.16 -21.08
N ARG A 143 -2.16 -7.92 -19.77
CA ARG A 143 -3.31 -8.49 -19.03
C ARG A 143 -4.69 -7.97 -19.48
N PHE A 144 -4.73 -6.90 -20.30
CA PHE A 144 -5.95 -6.36 -20.91
C PHE A 144 -5.98 -6.49 -22.44
N LYS A 145 -4.98 -7.16 -23.04
CA LYS A 145 -4.85 -7.27 -24.50
C LYS A 145 -6.11 -7.83 -25.17
N HIS A 146 -6.79 -8.77 -24.52
CA HIS A 146 -8.03 -9.39 -25.00
C HIS A 146 -9.21 -8.42 -25.14
N LEU A 147 -9.19 -7.28 -24.43
CA LEU A 147 -10.21 -6.24 -24.59
C LEU A 147 -10.08 -5.45 -25.90
N PHE A 148 -8.89 -5.49 -26.51
CA PHE A 148 -8.60 -4.74 -27.73
C PHE A 148 -8.57 -5.62 -28.98
N LYS A 149 -8.11 -6.87 -28.84
CA LYS A 149 -7.97 -7.83 -29.93
C LYS A 149 -8.27 -9.26 -29.44
N PRO A 150 -8.85 -10.13 -30.29
CA PRO A 150 -9.17 -9.90 -31.70
C PRO A 150 -10.42 -9.02 -31.92
N LYS A 151 -11.41 -9.09 -31.02
CA LYS A 151 -12.60 -8.24 -31.02
C LYS A 151 -12.40 -7.07 -30.05
N PHE A 152 -12.80 -5.87 -30.47
CA PHE A 152 -12.80 -4.70 -29.58
C PHE A 152 -13.99 -4.79 -28.62
N MET A 153 -13.69 -4.80 -27.32
CA MET A 153 -14.65 -4.96 -26.22
C MET A 153 -14.94 -3.60 -25.57
N GLU A 154 -15.58 -2.72 -26.34
CA GLU A 154 -15.83 -1.32 -25.96
C GLU A 154 -16.63 -1.20 -24.66
N ARG A 155 -17.68 -2.02 -24.51
CA ARG A 155 -18.54 -2.03 -23.33
C ARG A 155 -17.74 -2.26 -22.04
N GLU A 156 -16.84 -3.24 -22.05
CA GLU A 156 -16.02 -3.61 -20.90
C GLU A 156 -15.00 -2.51 -20.56
N ILE A 157 -14.42 -1.86 -21.58
CA ILE A 157 -13.51 -0.72 -21.40
C ILE A 157 -14.26 0.46 -20.76
N ASP A 158 -15.43 0.81 -21.29
CA ASP A 158 -16.28 1.88 -20.75
C ASP A 158 -16.75 1.58 -19.33
N GLU A 159 -17.04 0.32 -19.01
CA GLU A 159 -17.43 -0.10 -17.67
C GLU A 159 -16.28 0.08 -16.66
N ILE A 160 -15.03 -0.27 -17.00
CA ILE A 160 -13.87 0.00 -16.11
C ILE A 160 -13.73 1.50 -15.84
N ILE A 161 -13.85 2.32 -16.89
CA ILE A 161 -13.74 3.78 -16.80
C ILE A 161 -14.86 4.32 -15.91
N LYS A 162 -16.10 3.92 -16.16
CA LYS A 162 -17.29 4.33 -15.39
C LYS A 162 -17.17 3.96 -13.92
N LEU A 163 -16.74 2.73 -13.59
CA LEU A 163 -16.53 2.31 -12.21
C LEU A 163 -15.47 3.17 -11.51
N THR A 164 -14.40 3.53 -12.23
CA THR A 164 -13.36 4.44 -11.73
C THR A 164 -13.91 5.85 -11.49
N GLU A 165 -14.66 6.41 -12.44
CA GLU A 165 -15.31 7.73 -12.32
C GLU A 165 -16.26 7.77 -11.11
N GLN A 166 -17.06 6.71 -10.91
CA GLN A 166 -17.95 6.60 -9.76
C GLN A 166 -17.19 6.56 -8.44
N ARG A 167 -16.12 5.76 -8.34
CA ARG A 167 -15.25 5.73 -7.16
C ARG A 167 -14.65 7.11 -6.89
N ASN A 168 -14.08 7.76 -7.90
CA ASN A 168 -13.44 9.07 -7.75
C ASN A 168 -14.46 10.15 -7.37
N THR A 169 -15.67 10.09 -7.90
CA THR A 169 -16.77 11.00 -7.52
C THR A 169 -17.17 10.82 -6.06
N ARG A 170 -17.27 9.57 -5.57
CA ARG A 170 -17.50 9.30 -4.14
C ARG A 170 -16.37 9.87 -3.29
N LEU A 171 -15.13 9.69 -3.69
CA LEU A 171 -13.97 10.22 -2.96
C LEU A 171 -13.95 11.76 -2.95
N LYS A 172 -14.28 12.43 -4.07
CA LYS A 172 -14.44 13.89 -4.12
C LYS A 172 -15.48 14.39 -3.11
N LYS A 173 -16.65 13.76 -3.05
CA LYS A 173 -17.71 14.10 -2.09
C LYS A 173 -17.28 13.88 -0.65
N LEU A 174 -16.50 12.83 -0.36
CA LEU A 174 -15.94 12.61 0.97
C LEU A 174 -14.89 13.68 1.34
N ILE A 175 -14.03 14.07 0.39
CA ILE A 175 -13.06 15.15 0.59
C ILE A 175 -13.78 16.48 0.87
N GLU A 176 -14.85 16.77 0.14
CA GLU A 176 -15.68 17.96 0.36
C GLU A 176 -16.37 17.93 1.72
N ALA A 177 -16.93 16.78 2.13
CA ALA A 177 -17.65 16.64 3.39
C ALA A 177 -16.73 16.65 4.64
N PHE A 178 -15.51 16.14 4.55
CA PHE A 178 -14.60 15.93 5.68
C PHE A 178 -13.26 16.67 5.56
N GLY A 179 -13.08 17.53 4.55
CA GLY A 179 -11.84 18.27 4.29
C GLY A 179 -11.71 19.56 5.10
N ALA A 180 -10.50 20.16 5.08
CA ALA A 180 -10.35 21.59 5.36
C ALA A 180 -10.32 22.37 4.05
N GLU A 181 -10.56 23.68 4.10
CA GLU A 181 -10.69 24.61 2.95
C GLU A 181 -9.61 24.48 1.85
N LYS A 182 -8.44 23.91 2.14
CA LYS A 182 -7.34 23.67 1.18
C LYS A 182 -6.84 22.22 1.22
N PRO A 183 -7.52 21.26 0.60
CA PRO A 183 -7.14 19.86 0.60
C PRO A 183 -6.01 19.60 -0.40
N VAL A 184 -4.77 19.88 -0.01
CA VAL A 184 -3.56 19.57 -0.78
C VAL A 184 -2.43 19.10 0.15
N ASP A 185 -2.18 17.79 0.21
CA ASP A 185 -1.04 17.21 0.95
C ASP A 185 0.13 17.00 -0.02
N ILE A 186 1.11 17.90 0.01
CA ILE A 186 2.31 17.81 -0.82
C ILE A 186 3.53 17.67 0.07
N TYR A 187 4.14 16.50 0.02
CA TYR A 187 5.40 16.23 0.67
C TYR A 187 6.57 16.75 -0.16
N ARG A 188 7.51 17.43 0.51
CA ARG A 188 8.78 17.88 -0.06
C ARG A 188 9.92 17.19 0.67
N ILE A 189 10.74 16.48 -0.07
CA ILE A 189 11.90 15.77 0.47
C ILE A 189 13.16 16.37 -0.13
N ASN A 190 14.09 16.77 0.73
CA ASN A 190 15.41 17.21 0.29
C ASN A 190 16.28 15.99 -0.01
N ARG A 191 16.30 15.60 -1.29
CA ARG A 191 17.04 14.41 -1.76
C ARG A 191 18.55 14.47 -1.47
N LYS A 192 19.13 15.67 -1.39
CA LYS A 192 20.56 15.84 -1.10
C LYS A 192 20.93 15.56 0.36
N LYS A 193 19.93 15.52 1.25
CA LYS A 193 20.10 15.23 2.69
C LYS A 193 19.68 13.80 3.05
N LEU A 194 19.28 12.99 2.07
CA LEU A 194 18.95 11.59 2.34
C LEU A 194 20.23 10.78 2.39
N GLU A 195 20.48 10.19 3.55
CA GLU A 195 21.54 9.20 3.71
C GLU A 195 21.11 7.86 3.08
N PRO A 196 22.05 7.06 2.55
CA PRO A 196 21.77 5.69 2.16
C PRO A 196 21.16 4.90 3.32
N GLN A 197 20.06 4.20 3.05
CA GLN A 197 19.38 3.41 4.08
C GLN A 197 20.13 2.13 4.43
N GLU A 198 20.03 1.72 5.69
CA GLU A 198 20.63 0.50 6.22
C GLU A 198 19.60 -0.55 6.67
N HIS A 199 18.42 -0.59 6.05
CA HIS A 199 17.37 -1.56 6.36
C HIS A 199 17.40 -2.76 5.41
N LEU A 200 17.59 -2.50 4.12
CA LEU A 200 17.50 -3.50 3.04
C LEU A 200 18.73 -3.41 2.12
N LEU A 201 19.53 -4.46 2.07
CA LEU A 201 20.70 -4.56 1.21
C LEU A 201 20.30 -4.61 -0.28
N PRO A 202 21.13 -4.03 -1.17
CA PRO A 202 21.01 -4.27 -2.60
C PRO A 202 21.35 -5.73 -2.94
N GLY A 203 21.05 -6.15 -4.17
CA GLY A 203 21.39 -7.49 -4.66
C GLY A 203 20.34 -8.57 -4.39
N HIS A 204 19.16 -8.21 -3.86
CA HIS A 204 18.02 -9.09 -3.71
C HIS A 204 17.43 -9.56 -5.06
N GLY A 205 16.71 -10.67 -5.08
CA GLY A 205 16.22 -11.34 -6.29
C GLY A 205 14.98 -10.74 -6.98
N LEU A 206 14.56 -9.52 -6.63
CA LEU A 206 13.39 -8.88 -7.25
C LEU A 206 13.64 -8.59 -8.74
N CYS A 207 12.59 -8.73 -9.55
CA CYS A 207 12.67 -8.49 -10.99
C CYS A 207 13.13 -7.05 -11.31
N PRO A 208 13.92 -6.83 -12.39
CA PRO A 208 14.21 -5.49 -12.89
C PRO A 208 12.90 -4.73 -13.18
N GLY A 209 12.77 -3.50 -12.70
CA GLY A 209 11.53 -2.73 -12.86
C GLY A 209 10.35 -3.19 -12.00
N CYS A 210 10.55 -4.07 -11.01
CA CYS A 210 9.48 -4.47 -10.10
C CYS A 210 8.99 -3.28 -9.26
N GLY A 211 7.69 -3.02 -9.28
CA GLY A 211 7.06 -2.01 -8.42
C GLY A 211 7.28 -2.30 -6.94
N ALA A 212 7.30 -3.57 -6.52
CA ALA A 212 7.60 -3.94 -5.14
C ALA A 212 9.03 -3.53 -4.74
N GLY A 213 10.01 -3.67 -5.64
CA GLY A 213 11.38 -3.21 -5.39
C GLY A 213 11.46 -1.69 -5.24
N MET A 214 10.73 -0.95 -6.08
CA MET A 214 10.62 0.52 -5.93
C MET A 214 9.98 0.90 -4.60
N VAL A 215 8.90 0.23 -4.21
CA VAL A 215 8.19 0.45 -2.95
C VAL A 215 9.11 0.16 -1.77
N LEU A 216 9.77 -1.00 -1.73
CA LEU A 216 10.65 -1.38 -0.63
C LEU A 216 11.80 -0.40 -0.45
N ASN A 217 12.47 -0.01 -1.53
CA ASN A 217 13.61 0.91 -1.45
C ASN A 217 13.17 2.31 -0.94
N GLN A 218 12.09 2.86 -1.50
CA GLN A 218 11.58 4.17 -1.08
C GLN A 218 11.06 4.13 0.38
N MET A 219 10.35 3.07 0.75
CA MET A 219 9.88 2.85 2.12
C MET A 219 11.05 2.72 3.10
N ALA A 220 12.06 1.90 2.80
CA ALA A 220 13.25 1.75 3.63
C ALA A 220 14.02 3.07 3.77
N THR A 221 14.14 3.84 2.69
CA THR A 221 14.78 5.16 2.70
C THR A 221 14.05 6.13 3.63
N ALA A 222 12.73 6.24 3.49
CA ALA A 222 11.91 7.10 4.34
C ALA A 222 11.91 6.64 5.80
N ALA A 223 11.82 5.33 6.02
CA ALA A 223 11.85 4.72 7.34
C ALA A 223 13.17 5.00 8.05
N TYR A 224 14.31 4.73 7.40
CA TYR A 224 15.64 5.00 7.95
C TYR A 224 15.85 6.47 8.32
N ALA A 225 15.38 7.39 7.47
CA ALA A 225 15.43 8.82 7.74
C ALA A 225 14.61 9.25 8.97
N VAL A 226 13.67 8.43 9.45
CA VAL A 226 12.85 8.69 10.64
C VAL A 226 13.34 7.92 11.85
N SER A 227 13.64 6.63 11.72
CA SER A 227 13.90 5.72 12.83
C SER A 227 15.38 5.38 13.05
N GLY A 228 16.28 5.77 12.14
CA GLY A 228 17.58 5.10 12.02
C GLY A 228 17.37 3.59 11.95
N THR A 229 18.22 2.80 12.60
CA THR A 229 18.10 1.34 12.66
C THR A 229 17.11 0.81 13.70
N ASN A 230 16.38 1.66 14.43
CA ASN A 230 15.35 1.26 15.40
C ASN A 230 14.05 0.83 14.70
N MET A 231 14.13 -0.21 13.87
CA MET A 231 13.08 -0.64 12.96
C MET A 231 12.96 -2.16 12.94
N ILE A 232 11.73 -2.66 12.93
CA ILE A 232 11.40 -4.07 12.74
C ILE A 232 10.45 -4.21 11.56
N TYR A 233 10.76 -5.13 10.65
CA TYR A 233 9.90 -5.43 9.51
C TYR A 233 9.19 -6.79 9.70
N VAL A 234 7.89 -6.81 9.38
CA VAL A 234 7.10 -8.04 9.29
C VAL A 234 6.64 -8.20 7.86
N ASN A 235 7.10 -9.24 7.16
CA ASN A 235 6.73 -9.45 5.75
C ASN A 235 5.90 -10.74 5.61
N ASN A 236 4.73 -10.63 4.99
CA ASN A 236 3.98 -11.83 4.61
C ASN A 236 4.66 -12.57 3.45
N THR A 237 4.37 -13.85 3.33
CA THR A 237 4.66 -14.65 2.13
C THR A 237 4.23 -13.88 0.89
N SER A 238 5.19 -13.55 0.02
CA SER A 238 4.97 -12.68 -1.14
C SER A 238 6.23 -12.64 -2.00
N CYS A 239 6.14 -12.03 -3.19
CA CYS A 239 7.32 -11.80 -4.02
C CYS A 239 8.38 -10.94 -3.31
N SER A 240 7.96 -9.98 -2.46
CA SER A 240 8.92 -9.16 -1.69
C SER A 240 9.68 -10.01 -0.70
N GLU A 241 8.99 -10.91 0.01
CA GLU A 241 9.62 -11.81 0.95
C GLU A 241 10.56 -12.79 0.24
N VAL A 242 10.06 -13.70 -0.60
CA VAL A 242 10.89 -14.77 -1.21
C VAL A 242 12.09 -14.25 -2.01
N SER A 243 12.02 -13.00 -2.50
CA SER A 243 13.12 -12.38 -3.25
C SER A 243 14.14 -11.69 -2.34
N THR A 244 13.80 -11.38 -1.09
CA THR A 244 14.67 -10.70 -0.11
C THR A 244 15.13 -11.61 1.03
N SER A 245 14.64 -12.84 1.12
CA SER A 245 14.93 -13.80 2.21
C SER A 245 15.42 -15.18 1.73
N LYS A 246 15.99 -15.28 0.53
CA LYS A 246 16.34 -16.57 -0.09
C LYS A 246 17.32 -17.39 0.77
N ASP A 247 16.99 -18.65 1.06
CA ASP A 247 17.87 -19.71 1.59
C ASP A 247 18.99 -19.26 2.55
N PHE A 248 18.65 -19.00 3.82
CA PHE A 248 19.58 -18.59 4.91
C PHE A 248 20.33 -17.26 4.67
N VAL A 249 20.06 -16.54 3.58
CA VAL A 249 20.58 -15.20 3.34
C VAL A 249 19.43 -14.20 3.26
N THR A 250 19.34 -13.35 4.28
CA THR A 250 18.40 -12.23 4.29
C THR A 250 19.06 -10.97 3.75
N SER A 251 18.32 -10.22 2.93
CA SER A 251 18.72 -8.88 2.51
C SER A 251 18.39 -7.84 3.60
N TRP A 252 17.67 -8.20 4.65
CA TRP A 252 17.32 -7.30 5.74
C TRP A 252 18.46 -7.17 6.75
N LYS A 253 18.94 -5.94 6.99
CA LYS A 253 20.01 -5.65 7.98
C LYS A 253 19.45 -5.37 9.38
N VAL A 254 18.18 -5.03 9.47
CA VAL A 254 17.45 -4.80 10.73
C VAL A 254 16.61 -6.04 11.06
N PRO A 255 16.13 -6.19 12.31
CA PRO A 255 15.26 -7.32 12.66
C PRO A 255 14.08 -7.45 11.70
N TRP A 256 13.89 -8.66 11.19
CA TRP A 256 12.88 -8.97 10.20
C TRP A 256 12.27 -10.33 10.49
N VAL A 257 10.97 -10.46 10.28
CA VAL A 257 10.25 -11.72 10.47
C VAL A 257 9.32 -12.00 9.29
N HIS A 258 9.35 -13.25 8.84
CA HIS A 258 8.43 -13.81 7.87
C HIS A 258 7.17 -14.35 8.56
N HIS A 259 6.03 -14.20 7.88
CA HIS A 259 4.81 -14.90 8.28
C HIS A 259 3.94 -15.31 7.08
N LEU A 260 2.98 -16.20 7.31
CA LEU A 260 1.99 -16.60 6.32
C LEU A 260 1.09 -15.41 5.90
N PHE A 261 0.41 -15.54 4.76
CA PHE A 261 -0.36 -14.46 4.14
C PHE A 261 -1.32 -13.77 5.11
N GLU A 262 -2.10 -14.54 5.84
CA GLU A 262 -3.21 -14.02 6.63
C GLU A 262 -2.78 -13.35 7.94
N SER A 263 -1.61 -13.66 8.46
CA SER A 263 -1.32 -13.49 9.89
C SER A 263 -0.25 -12.43 10.22
N GLY A 264 0.51 -11.94 9.23
CA GLY A 264 1.59 -10.96 9.46
C GLY A 264 1.14 -9.64 10.13
N ALA A 265 -0.07 -9.15 9.87
CA ALA A 265 -0.57 -7.94 10.53
C ALA A 265 -0.74 -8.14 12.06
N THR A 266 -1.18 -9.33 12.47
CA THR A 266 -1.31 -9.71 13.88
C THR A 266 0.05 -9.82 14.57
N ILE A 267 1.07 -10.30 13.86
CA ILE A 267 2.45 -10.35 14.39
C ILE A 267 3.02 -8.95 14.58
N ALA A 268 2.83 -8.05 13.61
CA ALA A 268 3.28 -6.66 13.73
C ALA A 268 2.64 -5.93 14.91
N ASP A 269 1.33 -6.12 15.09
CA ASP A 269 0.58 -5.63 16.24
C ASP A 269 1.11 -6.20 17.57
N ALA A 270 1.32 -7.52 17.65
CA ALA A 270 1.87 -8.17 18.83
C ALA A 270 3.26 -7.62 19.19
N ILE A 271 4.17 -7.52 18.22
CA ILE A 271 5.52 -6.96 18.43
C ILE A 271 5.40 -5.53 18.97
N SER A 272 4.61 -4.66 18.31
CA SER A 272 4.45 -3.27 18.73
C SER A 272 3.88 -3.15 20.15
N THR A 273 2.85 -3.95 20.47
CA THR A 273 2.21 -3.97 21.79
C THR A 273 3.19 -4.46 22.87
N SER A 274 3.89 -5.56 22.61
CA SER A 274 4.79 -6.19 23.59
C SER A 274 5.92 -5.25 23.99
N TYR A 275 6.59 -4.59 23.05
CA TYR A 275 7.68 -3.66 23.39
C TYR A 275 7.20 -2.48 24.24
N LYS A 276 6.00 -1.95 23.98
CA LYS A 276 5.41 -0.87 24.80
C LYS A 276 5.11 -1.33 26.23
N ILE A 277 4.51 -2.51 26.38
CA ILE A 277 4.23 -3.10 27.70
C ILE A 277 5.53 -3.35 28.46
N LEU A 278 6.52 -3.96 27.82
CA LEU A 278 7.82 -4.24 28.45
C LEU A 278 8.51 -2.94 28.89
N LYS A 279 8.46 -1.89 28.06
CA LYS A 279 9.00 -0.57 28.39
C LYS A 279 8.29 0.04 29.59
N SER A 280 6.96 0.04 29.61
CA SER A 280 6.16 0.60 30.71
C SER A 280 6.39 -0.15 32.03
N LYS A 281 6.57 -1.46 31.99
CA LYS A 281 6.87 -2.29 33.17
C LYS A 281 8.34 -2.26 33.62
N GLY A 282 9.21 -1.50 32.94
CA GLY A 282 10.63 -1.44 33.26
C GLY A 282 11.43 -2.72 32.91
N TYR A 283 10.90 -3.60 32.05
CA TYR A 283 11.59 -4.80 31.57
C TYR A 283 12.36 -4.59 30.26
N TYR A 284 12.37 -3.36 29.72
CA TYR A 284 13.09 -3.02 28.49
C TYR A 284 13.61 -1.59 28.56
N ASP A 285 14.94 -1.44 28.56
CA ASP A 285 15.59 -0.13 28.71
C ASP A 285 15.79 0.60 27.37
N GLY A 286 15.64 -0.09 26.23
CA GLY A 286 15.79 0.51 24.89
C GLY A 286 14.63 1.41 24.48
N GLU A 287 14.78 2.07 23.33
CA GLU A 287 13.67 2.77 22.67
C GLU A 287 12.69 1.76 22.07
N VAL A 288 11.38 2.05 22.16
CA VAL A 288 10.35 1.21 21.54
C VAL A 288 10.57 1.24 20.03
N PRO A 289 10.72 0.08 19.37
CA PRO A 289 11.00 0.03 17.95
C PRO A 289 9.78 0.42 17.11
N TYR A 290 10.05 1.03 15.97
CA TYR A 290 9.06 1.17 14.91
C TYR A 290 8.84 -0.18 14.24
N VAL A 291 7.61 -0.47 13.85
CA VAL A 291 7.25 -1.73 13.19
C VAL A 291 6.55 -1.43 11.87
N ILE A 292 7.05 -1.99 10.78
CA ILE A 292 6.41 -1.92 9.46
C ILE A 292 5.97 -3.32 9.03
N HIS A 293 4.66 -3.46 8.79
CA HIS A 293 4.08 -4.64 8.17
C HIS A 293 4.01 -4.46 6.64
N ILE A 294 4.50 -5.46 5.90
CA ILE A 294 4.50 -5.50 4.43
C ILE A 294 3.62 -6.65 3.97
N GLY A 295 2.55 -6.30 3.26
CA GLY A 295 1.55 -7.23 2.77
C GLY A 295 1.22 -7.05 1.29
N GLY A 296 0.88 -8.16 0.63
CA GLY A 296 0.33 -8.19 -0.73
C GLY A 296 -1.19 -8.24 -0.72
N ASP A 297 -1.78 -8.65 -1.85
CA ASP A 297 -3.22 -8.81 -1.99
C ASP A 297 -3.80 -9.91 -1.09
N GLY A 298 -3.16 -11.08 -1.03
CA GLY A 298 -3.62 -12.16 -0.14
C GLY A 298 -3.69 -11.78 1.34
N SER A 299 -2.80 -10.91 1.80
CA SER A 299 -2.75 -10.44 3.19
C SER A 299 -3.63 -9.23 3.48
N THR A 300 -4.12 -8.55 2.44
CA THR A 300 -4.87 -7.28 2.60
C THR A 300 -6.31 -7.39 2.08
N TYR A 301 -6.50 -7.81 0.84
CA TYR A 301 -7.79 -7.90 0.17
C TYR A 301 -8.54 -9.18 0.49
N ASP A 302 -7.81 -10.29 0.59
CA ASP A 302 -8.41 -11.62 0.63
C ASP A 302 -8.33 -12.21 2.05
N ILE A 303 -7.67 -13.36 2.21
CA ILE A 303 -7.67 -14.16 3.44
C ILE A 303 -7.12 -13.42 4.68
N GLY A 304 -6.23 -12.44 4.48
CA GLY A 304 -5.67 -11.62 5.57
C GLY A 304 -6.53 -10.44 6.02
N PHE A 305 -7.61 -10.10 5.32
CA PHE A 305 -8.37 -8.88 5.59
C PHE A 305 -8.87 -8.79 7.03
N GLN A 306 -9.40 -9.89 7.59
CA GLN A 306 -9.91 -9.91 8.97
C GLN A 306 -8.83 -9.58 10.01
N PHE A 307 -7.61 -10.09 9.80
CA PHE A 307 -6.48 -9.90 10.71
C PHE A 307 -5.89 -8.50 10.57
N LEU A 308 -5.77 -8.01 9.34
CA LEU A 308 -5.38 -6.62 9.06
C LEU A 308 -6.34 -5.64 9.73
N LYS A 309 -7.65 -5.82 9.52
CA LYS A 309 -8.67 -5.00 10.18
C LYS A 309 -8.48 -5.02 11.69
N ALA A 310 -8.42 -6.21 12.31
CA ALA A 310 -8.30 -6.33 13.76
C ALA A 310 -7.03 -5.65 14.29
N ALA A 311 -5.89 -5.86 13.63
CA ALA A 311 -4.62 -5.23 13.97
C ALA A 311 -4.72 -3.71 13.88
N LEU A 312 -5.25 -3.15 12.80
CA LEU A 312 -5.40 -1.69 12.63
C LEU A 312 -6.25 -1.07 13.74
N ILE A 313 -7.37 -1.70 14.12
CA ILE A 313 -8.23 -1.18 15.19
C ILE A 313 -7.54 -1.25 16.54
N ARG A 314 -6.96 -2.40 16.91
CA ARG A 314 -6.28 -2.54 18.22
C ARG A 314 -5.12 -1.54 18.36
N THR A 315 -4.32 -1.42 17.32
CA THR A 315 -3.16 -0.52 17.30
C THR A 315 -3.56 0.97 17.20
N SER A 316 -4.74 1.28 16.65
CA SER A 316 -5.28 2.65 16.66
C SER A 316 -5.73 3.10 18.05
N SER A 317 -6.12 2.15 18.92
CA SER A 317 -6.46 2.39 20.32
C SER A 317 -5.23 2.52 21.23
N PHE A 318 -4.03 2.60 20.65
CA PHE A 318 -2.81 2.75 21.44
C PHE A 318 -2.63 4.12 22.06
N VAL A 319 -3.32 5.16 21.57
CA VAL A 319 -3.32 6.46 22.26
C VAL A 319 -3.86 6.27 23.67
N GLU A 320 -4.99 5.57 23.79
CA GLU A 320 -5.64 5.25 25.05
C GLU A 320 -4.78 4.30 25.89
N MET A 321 -4.18 3.28 25.26
CA MET A 321 -3.28 2.37 25.98
C MET A 321 -2.10 3.12 26.61
N ASN A 322 -1.50 4.09 25.91
CA ASN A 322 -0.39 4.87 26.44
C ASN A 322 -0.82 5.66 27.70
N GLU A 323 -2.01 6.26 27.71
CA GLU A 323 -2.56 6.94 28.90
C GLU A 323 -2.67 5.99 30.10
N TYR A 324 -3.11 4.75 29.89
CA TYR A 324 -3.16 3.76 30.97
C TYR A 324 -1.76 3.34 31.44
N LEU A 325 -0.82 3.14 30.53
CA LEU A 325 0.55 2.73 30.85
C LEU A 325 1.34 3.81 31.60
N GLU A 326 1.11 5.09 31.29
CA GLU A 326 1.71 6.22 32.03
C GLU A 326 1.27 6.26 33.50
N ASN A 327 0.04 5.81 33.78
CA ASN A 327 -0.56 5.78 35.11
C ASN A 327 -0.21 4.52 35.93
N GLN A 328 0.50 3.53 35.35
CA GLN A 328 0.87 2.26 36.01
C GLN A 328 2.20 2.33 36.81
N LYS A 329 2.56 3.48 37.36
CA LYS A 329 3.73 3.60 38.24
C LYS A 329 3.57 2.86 39.55
#